data_AF-A0A357QJR0-F1
#
_entry.id   AF-A0A357QJR0-F1
#
_cell.length_a   1.000
_cell.length_b   1.000
_cell.length_c   1.000
_cell.angle_alpha   90.00
_cell.angle_beta   90.00
_cell.angle_gamma   90.00
#
_symmetry.space_group_name_H-M   'P 1'
#
loop_
_entity.id
_entity.type
_entity.pdbx_description
1 polymer ?
#
loop_
_entity_poly.entity_id
_entity_poly.type
_entity_poly.pdbx_seq_one_letter_code
_entity_poly.pdbx_strand_id
1 'polypeptide(L)'
;MKKFSFLFFALALVSLVSFYSCDDKGDTKETEESQFASPIEYNDFIVGEQEKLMSIIIELNAAFNTGDEATLRDLLSQLQKQSDESLKAIQGVKDYDGDTKLRDAAEDLFKFYKDLFNKEYPMMIDLYLDTTNYEENESKLLEIRDGIVERESKLDEAFYNAQQEFATKHQMTLTENPKAKEFEDATSGGVWADEERSIFLEECQNGLKDQPTIDAEKYCSCMLEKIEIEYPNYMDAQNISQAEMNEWAVDCLK
;
A
#
# COMPACT_ATOMS: atom_id res chain seq x y z
N MET A 1 -14.40 20.64 -15.49
CA MET A 1 -13.94 20.47 -14.10
C MET A 1 -12.56 19.88 -14.19
N LYS A 2 -11.53 20.52 -13.63
CA LYS A 2 -10.20 19.92 -13.58
C LYS A 2 -10.35 18.68 -12.71
N LYS A 3 -10.25 17.50 -13.33
CA LYS A 3 -10.18 16.23 -12.61
C LYS A 3 -8.94 16.38 -11.73
N PHE A 4 -9.11 16.34 -10.41
CA PHE A 4 -7.99 16.09 -9.54
C PHE A 4 -7.29 14.83 -10.07
N SER A 5 -6.04 14.96 -10.49
CA SER A 5 -5.17 13.81 -10.75
C SER A 5 -4.67 13.41 -9.36
N PHE A 6 -5.42 12.55 -8.69
CA PHE A 6 -5.25 12.32 -7.26
C PHE A 6 -3.99 11.53 -6.98
N LEU A 7 -3.07 12.19 -6.29
CA LEU A 7 -2.23 11.64 -5.24
C LEU A 7 -2.91 10.45 -4.56
N PHE A 8 -2.58 9.24 -5.01
CA PHE A 8 -2.96 8.04 -4.29
C PHE A 8 -2.19 8.07 -2.97
N PHE A 9 -2.94 8.01 -1.86
CA PHE A 9 -2.42 7.72 -0.54
C PHE A 9 -1.90 6.29 -0.55
N ALA A 10 -0.74 6.12 -1.18
CA ALA A 10 0.18 5.03 -0.94
C ALA A 10 0.61 5.16 0.51
N LEU A 11 -0.26 4.74 1.44
CA LEU A 11 0.22 4.31 2.72
C LEU A 11 1.11 3.11 2.46
N ALA A 12 2.25 3.10 3.12
CA ALA A 12 3.26 2.08 3.00
C ALA A 12 2.82 0.76 3.66
N LEU A 13 1.52 0.47 3.74
CA LEU A 13 0.96 -0.82 4.12
C LEU A 13 1.58 -1.99 3.30
N VAL A 14 2.18 -1.70 2.13
CA VAL A 14 2.87 -2.65 1.23
C VAL A 14 4.24 -3.10 1.73
N SER A 15 4.93 -2.35 2.60
CA SER A 15 6.27 -2.76 3.04
C SER A 15 6.27 -4.12 3.76
N LEU A 16 5.09 -4.53 4.22
CA LEU A 16 4.79 -5.76 4.90
C LEU A 16 3.84 -6.63 4.10
N VAL A 17 4.26 -6.98 2.89
CA VAL A 17 3.72 -8.15 2.20
C VAL A 17 3.81 -9.32 3.16
N SER A 18 2.66 -9.66 3.74
CA SER A 18 2.57 -10.50 4.91
C SER A 18 2.92 -11.91 4.51
N PHE A 19 4.02 -12.42 5.05
CA PHE A 19 4.43 -13.75 4.70
C PHE A 19 3.46 -14.76 5.33
N TYR A 20 2.76 -15.53 4.49
CA TYR A 20 2.12 -16.76 4.94
C TYR A 20 3.19 -17.76 5.32
N SER A 21 2.86 -18.68 6.23
CA SER A 21 3.80 -19.72 6.59
C SER A 21 3.47 -21.04 5.91
N CYS A 22 4.47 -21.68 5.31
CA CYS A 22 4.34 -23.02 4.75
C CYS A 22 4.79 -24.09 5.74
N ASP A 23 4.11 -25.24 5.70
CA ASP A 23 4.37 -26.40 6.54
C ASP A 23 5.62 -27.15 6.04
N ASP A 24 6.73 -27.00 6.75
CA ASP A 24 7.87 -27.92 6.61
C ASP A 24 7.74 -28.94 7.74
N LYS A 25 7.61 -30.23 7.38
CA LYS A 25 7.21 -31.33 8.26
C LYS A 25 8.09 -31.42 9.52
N GLY A 26 7.72 -30.67 10.55
CA GLY A 26 8.36 -30.64 11.87
C GLY A 26 7.30 -30.88 12.93
N ASP A 27 7.46 -31.96 13.69
CA ASP A 27 6.53 -32.47 14.71
C ASP A 27 5.76 -31.36 15.46
N THR A 28 4.46 -31.25 15.18
CA THR A 28 3.50 -30.49 15.97
C THR A 28 3.41 -31.10 17.36
N LYS A 29 4.15 -30.52 18.32
CA LYS A 29 3.83 -30.74 19.72
C LYS A 29 2.57 -29.95 20.04
N GLU A 30 1.43 -30.63 20.02
CA GLU A 30 0.21 -30.15 20.66
C GLU A 30 0.52 -29.86 22.13
N THR A 31 0.75 -28.59 22.46
CA THR A 31 0.70 -28.10 23.83
C THR A 31 -0.75 -27.69 24.10
N GLU A 32 -1.43 -28.41 24.99
CA GLU A 32 -2.85 -28.23 25.36
C GLU A 32 -3.23 -26.83 25.93
N GLU A 33 -2.33 -25.83 25.89
CA GLU A 33 -2.54 -24.48 26.46
C GLU A 33 -2.54 -23.32 25.45
N SER A 34 -2.19 -23.55 24.18
CA SER A 34 -2.11 -22.47 23.17
C SER A 34 -3.48 -22.14 22.56
N GLN A 35 -3.73 -20.85 22.30
CA GLN A 35 -4.93 -20.37 21.58
C GLN A 35 -4.94 -20.83 20.10
N PHE A 36 -3.78 -21.16 19.55
CA PHE A 36 -3.57 -21.54 18.14
C PHE A 36 -2.87 -22.89 18.08
N ALA A 37 -3.24 -23.75 17.13
CA ALA A 37 -2.70 -25.10 17.06
C ALA A 37 -1.26 -25.15 16.51
N SER A 38 -0.82 -24.08 15.85
CA SER A 38 0.51 -23.97 15.28
C SER A 38 0.99 -22.51 15.25
N PRO A 39 2.30 -22.27 15.14
CA PRO A 39 2.82 -20.91 15.01
C PRO A 39 2.46 -20.31 13.64
N ILE A 40 2.18 -21.16 12.64
CA ILE A 40 1.62 -20.77 11.34
C ILE A 40 0.24 -20.13 11.55
N GLU A 41 -0.67 -20.81 12.24
CA GLU A 41 -2.01 -20.27 12.51
C GLU A 41 -1.96 -18.98 13.32
N TYR A 42 -0.99 -18.84 14.24
CA TYR A 42 -0.78 -17.62 15.00
C TYR A 42 -0.40 -16.43 14.11
N ASN A 43 0.60 -16.62 13.25
CA ASN A 43 1.04 -15.61 12.28
C ASN A 43 -0.09 -15.26 11.30
N ASP A 44 -0.72 -16.27 10.71
CA ASP A 44 -1.74 -16.10 9.69
C ASP A 44 -2.99 -15.41 10.24
N PHE A 45 -3.31 -15.60 11.52
CA PHE A 45 -4.35 -14.82 12.18
C PHE A 45 -4.03 -13.32 12.20
N ILE A 46 -2.81 -12.95 12.60
CA ILE A 46 -2.38 -11.55 12.67
C ILE A 46 -2.36 -10.91 11.28
N VAL A 47 -1.80 -11.62 10.30
CA VAL A 47 -1.79 -11.22 8.89
C VAL A 47 -3.21 -11.07 8.34
N GLY A 48 -4.10 -12.00 8.67
CA GLY A 48 -5.50 -11.96 8.24
C GLY A 48 -6.26 -10.74 8.75
N GLU A 49 -5.89 -10.18 9.91
CA GLU A 49 -6.44 -8.89 10.36
C GLU A 49 -5.94 -7.71 9.52
N GLN A 50 -4.71 -7.74 9.01
CA GLN A 50 -4.18 -6.70 8.12
C GLN A 50 -4.90 -6.73 6.77
N GLU A 51 -5.14 -7.93 6.21
CA GLU A 51 -5.84 -8.09 4.94
C GLU A 51 -7.26 -7.48 4.94
N LYS A 52 -7.97 -7.58 6.07
CA LYS A 52 -9.31 -7.00 6.22
C LYS A 52 -9.28 -5.48 6.07
N LEU A 53 -8.31 -4.82 6.68
CA LEU A 53 -8.12 -3.37 6.53
C LEU A 53 -7.74 -3.03 5.10
N MET A 54 -6.80 -3.76 4.52
CA MET A 54 -6.32 -3.51 3.16
C MET A 54 -7.42 -3.59 2.12
N SER A 55 -8.32 -4.57 2.23
CA SER A 55 -9.45 -4.71 1.30
C SER A 55 -10.31 -3.43 1.27
N ILE A 56 -10.60 -2.83 2.42
CA ILE A 56 -11.38 -1.59 2.53
C ILE A 56 -10.57 -0.39 2.02
N ILE A 57 -9.26 -0.36 2.27
CA ILE A 57 -8.37 0.71 1.80
C ILE A 57 -8.30 0.75 0.28
N ILE A 58 -8.25 -0.41 -0.39
CA ILE A 58 -8.35 -0.49 -1.85
C ILE A 58 -9.64 0.17 -2.35
N GLU A 59 -10.78 -0.19 -1.75
CA GLU A 59 -12.07 0.37 -2.13
C GLU A 59 -12.11 1.88 -1.89
N LEU A 60 -11.56 2.35 -0.76
CA LEU A 60 -11.49 3.77 -0.44
C LEU A 60 -10.61 4.54 -1.42
N ASN A 61 -9.46 3.99 -1.79
CA ASN A 61 -8.57 4.54 -2.82
C ASN A 61 -9.29 4.63 -4.17
N ALA A 62 -10.05 3.61 -4.55
CA ALA A 62 -10.86 3.64 -5.75
C ALA A 62 -11.97 4.71 -5.67
N ALA A 63 -12.61 4.88 -4.52
CA ALA A 63 -13.66 5.88 -4.32
C ALA A 63 -13.15 7.32 -4.46
N PHE A 64 -11.89 7.60 -4.08
CA PHE A 64 -11.22 8.87 -4.33
C PHE A 64 -11.09 9.20 -5.83
N ASN A 65 -11.19 8.25 -6.75
CA ASN A 65 -11.24 8.57 -8.19
C ASN A 65 -12.60 9.12 -8.64
N THR A 66 -13.65 8.84 -7.87
CA THR A 66 -15.02 9.25 -8.20
C THR A 66 -15.42 10.56 -7.54
N GLY A 67 -14.82 10.89 -6.40
CA GLY A 67 -15.18 12.04 -5.57
C GLY A 67 -16.58 11.98 -4.96
N ASP A 68 -17.22 10.80 -4.93
CA ASP A 68 -18.50 10.65 -4.25
C ASP A 68 -18.32 10.71 -2.73
N GLU A 69 -18.70 11.83 -2.13
CA GLU A 69 -18.60 12.07 -0.68
C GLU A 69 -19.31 10.97 0.12
N ALA A 70 -20.50 10.53 -0.31
CA ALA A 70 -21.25 9.52 0.42
C ALA A 70 -20.47 8.19 0.52
N THR A 71 -19.92 7.72 -0.60
CA THR A 71 -19.09 6.51 -0.65
C THR A 71 -17.79 6.68 0.15
N LEU A 72 -17.10 7.82 0.02
CA LEU A 72 -15.87 8.10 0.78
C LEU A 72 -16.09 8.04 2.30
N ARG A 73 -17.19 8.63 2.78
CA ARG A 73 -17.53 8.63 4.21
C ARG A 73 -17.98 7.27 4.71
N ASP A 74 -18.73 6.53 3.89
CA ASP A 74 -19.16 5.17 4.23
C ASP A 74 -17.95 4.24 4.37
N LEU A 75 -17.05 4.23 3.39
CA LEU A 75 -15.81 3.42 3.42
C LEU A 75 -14.89 3.82 4.58
N LEU A 76 -14.76 5.12 4.88
CA LEU A 76 -14.03 5.56 6.08
C LEU A 76 -14.67 5.03 7.37
N SER A 77 -16.00 5.07 7.48
CA SER A 77 -16.70 4.52 8.65
C SER A 77 -16.50 3.01 8.78
N GLN A 78 -16.48 2.28 7.66
CA GLN A 78 -16.18 0.85 7.64
C GLN A 78 -14.74 0.58 8.12
N LEU A 79 -13.79 1.37 7.62
CA LEU A 79 -12.37 1.25 7.98
C LEU A 79 -12.11 1.55 9.47
N GLN A 80 -12.73 2.61 10.00
CA GLN A 80 -12.70 2.93 11.43
C GLN A 80 -13.21 1.77 12.27
N LYS A 81 -14.37 1.21 11.90
CA LYS A 81 -14.95 0.05 12.59
C LYS A 81 -14.05 -1.19 12.51
N GLN A 82 -13.56 -1.53 11.32
CA GLN A 82 -12.69 -2.68 11.12
C GLN A 82 -11.38 -2.54 11.91
N SER A 83 -10.80 -1.34 11.97
CA SER A 83 -9.57 -1.09 12.74
C SER A 83 -9.78 -1.27 14.25
N ASP A 84 -10.93 -0.88 14.79
CA ASP A 84 -11.31 -1.14 16.16
C ASP A 84 -11.48 -2.65 16.46
N GLU A 85 -12.15 -3.36 15.55
CA GLU A 85 -12.38 -4.80 15.67
C GLU A 85 -11.07 -5.59 15.58
N SER A 86 -10.20 -5.26 14.61
CA SER A 86 -8.91 -5.89 14.42
C SER A 86 -7.95 -5.60 15.58
N LEU A 87 -7.86 -4.36 16.06
CA LEU A 87 -7.04 -4.04 17.25
C LEU A 87 -7.51 -4.84 18.47
N LYS A 88 -8.83 -4.93 18.69
CA LYS A 88 -9.39 -5.73 19.79
C LYS A 88 -9.10 -7.22 19.63
N ALA A 89 -9.13 -7.73 18.40
CA ALA A 89 -8.79 -9.12 18.10
C ALA A 89 -7.33 -9.42 18.45
N ILE A 90 -6.40 -8.57 18.02
CA ILE A 90 -4.97 -8.66 18.33
C ILE A 90 -4.71 -8.55 19.85
N GLN A 91 -5.35 -7.62 20.54
CA GLN A 91 -5.25 -7.50 22.02
C GLN A 91 -5.78 -8.73 22.76
N GLY A 92 -6.67 -9.50 22.14
CA GLY A 92 -7.18 -10.76 22.67
C GLY A 92 -6.27 -11.96 22.43
N VAL A 93 -5.21 -11.81 21.62
CA VAL A 93 -4.25 -12.86 21.32
C VAL A 93 -3.32 -13.09 22.51
N LYS A 94 -3.24 -14.34 22.96
CA LYS A 94 -2.26 -14.76 23.98
C LYS A 94 -0.84 -14.76 23.40
N ASP A 95 0.14 -14.88 24.28
CA ASP A 95 1.48 -15.27 23.86
C ASP A 95 1.47 -16.63 23.17
N TYR A 96 2.41 -16.86 22.26
CA TYR A 96 2.64 -18.17 21.65
C TYR A 96 3.92 -18.76 22.24
N ASP A 97 3.80 -19.84 23.04
CA ASP A 97 4.93 -20.46 23.74
C ASP A 97 5.80 -19.47 24.54
N GLY A 98 5.15 -18.49 25.20
CA GLY A 98 5.85 -17.44 25.94
C GLY A 98 6.46 -16.32 25.08
N ASP A 99 6.27 -16.34 23.76
CA ASP A 99 6.63 -15.24 22.86
C ASP A 99 5.48 -14.25 22.70
N THR A 100 5.77 -12.97 22.93
CA THR A 100 4.80 -11.88 22.73
C THR A 100 5.19 -10.94 21.60
N LYS A 101 6.42 -11.01 21.09
CA LYS A 101 7.00 -9.94 20.27
C LYS A 101 6.19 -9.65 19.02
N LEU A 102 5.76 -10.70 18.31
CA LEU A 102 4.97 -10.56 17.09
C LEU A 102 3.60 -9.92 17.37
N ARG A 103 2.88 -10.37 18.40
CA ARG A 103 1.62 -9.73 18.81
C ARG A 103 1.83 -8.30 19.25
N ASP A 104 2.85 -8.02 20.05
CA ASP A 104 3.07 -6.68 20.60
C ASP A 104 3.39 -5.68 19.46
N ALA A 105 4.22 -6.09 18.50
CA ALA A 105 4.48 -5.29 17.29
C ALA A 105 3.22 -5.10 16.44
N ALA A 106 2.40 -6.15 16.29
CA ALA A 106 1.12 -6.05 15.61
C ALA A 106 0.19 -5.05 16.31
N GLU A 107 0.05 -5.15 17.64
CA GLU A 107 -0.82 -4.29 18.43
C GLU A 107 -0.45 -2.82 18.24
N ASP A 108 0.84 -2.49 18.26
CA ASP A 108 1.31 -1.13 18.05
C ASP A 108 1.02 -0.62 16.63
N LEU A 109 1.16 -1.48 15.62
CA LEU A 109 0.78 -1.17 14.24
C LEU A 109 -0.75 -0.94 14.09
N PHE A 110 -1.59 -1.80 14.67
CA PHE A 110 -3.04 -1.64 14.63
C PHE A 110 -3.54 -0.43 15.43
N LYS A 111 -2.86 -0.05 16.52
CA LYS A 111 -3.14 1.22 17.23
C LYS A 111 -2.88 2.41 16.32
N PHE A 112 -1.77 2.40 15.59
CA PHE A 112 -1.44 3.43 14.63
C PHE A 112 -2.50 3.54 13.53
N TYR A 113 -2.90 2.42 12.90
CA TYR A 113 -3.96 2.43 11.88
C TYR A 113 -5.29 2.93 12.41
N LYS A 114 -5.70 2.49 13.59
CA LYS A 114 -6.90 3.02 14.25
C LYS A 114 -6.83 4.53 14.41
N ASP A 115 -5.73 5.05 14.93
CA ASP A 115 -5.56 6.49 15.15
C ASP A 115 -5.63 7.26 13.83
N LEU A 116 -4.95 6.74 12.82
CA LEU A 116 -4.91 7.28 11.47
C LEU A 116 -6.31 7.43 10.85
N PHE A 117 -7.12 6.37 10.92
CA PHE A 117 -8.46 6.38 10.34
C PHE A 117 -9.45 7.23 11.14
N ASN A 118 -9.16 7.52 12.41
CA ASN A 118 -10.01 8.38 13.25
C ASN A 118 -9.62 9.86 13.23
N LYS A 119 -8.43 10.21 12.72
CA LYS A 119 -7.91 11.59 12.78
C LYS A 119 -7.54 12.11 11.40
N GLU A 120 -6.50 11.57 10.78
CA GLU A 120 -5.94 12.10 9.53
C GLU A 120 -6.81 11.81 8.31
N TYR A 121 -7.40 10.61 8.19
CA TYR A 121 -8.26 10.29 7.04
C TYR A 121 -9.53 11.15 6.93
N PRO A 122 -10.28 11.42 8.02
CA PRO A 122 -11.36 12.40 7.98
C PRO A 122 -10.91 13.75 7.44
N MET A 123 -9.76 14.25 7.93
CA MET A 123 -9.17 15.52 7.47
C MET A 123 -8.79 15.47 5.99
N MET A 124 -8.20 14.36 5.53
CA MET A 124 -7.84 14.17 4.14
C MET A 124 -9.09 14.19 3.24
N ILE A 125 -10.17 13.51 3.62
CA ILE A 125 -11.44 13.56 2.87
C ILE A 125 -12.03 14.98 2.88
N ASP A 126 -11.98 15.70 4.01
CA ASP A 126 -12.46 17.08 4.09
C ASP A 126 -11.69 18.00 3.12
N LEU A 127 -10.35 17.92 3.13
CA LEU A 127 -9.47 18.68 2.24
C LEU A 127 -9.68 18.31 0.77
N TYR A 128 -9.85 17.02 0.49
CA TYR A 128 -10.15 16.49 -0.84
C TYR A 128 -11.46 17.06 -1.40
N LEU A 129 -12.52 17.11 -0.58
CA LEU A 129 -13.85 17.55 -1.01
C LEU A 129 -13.96 19.08 -1.09
N ASP A 130 -13.11 19.82 -0.37
CA ASP A 130 -13.05 21.27 -0.47
C ASP A 130 -12.37 21.73 -1.77
N THR A 131 -13.20 22.02 -2.77
CA THR A 131 -12.77 22.54 -4.07
C THR A 131 -12.45 24.05 -4.10
N THR A 132 -12.59 24.76 -2.97
CA THR A 132 -12.44 26.23 -2.94
C THR A 132 -10.99 26.71 -2.80
N ASN A 133 -10.11 25.91 -2.18
CA ASN A 133 -8.70 26.26 -1.92
C ASN A 133 -7.74 25.16 -2.43
N TYR A 134 -7.86 24.82 -3.73
CA TYR A 134 -7.18 23.68 -4.35
C TYR A 134 -5.69 23.55 -4.02
N GLU A 135 -4.86 24.55 -4.35
CA GLU A 135 -3.39 24.47 -4.20
C GLU A 135 -2.96 24.35 -2.72
N GLU A 136 -3.69 25.01 -1.82
CA GLU A 136 -3.43 24.95 -0.39
C GLU A 136 -3.82 23.58 0.19
N ASN A 137 -4.96 23.04 -0.23
CA ASN A 137 -5.45 21.74 0.22
C ASN A 137 -4.56 20.60 -0.29
N GLU A 138 -4.07 20.68 -1.53
CA GLU A 138 -3.11 19.74 -2.10
C GLU A 138 -1.80 19.70 -1.30
N SER A 139 -1.24 20.88 -0.98
CA SER A 139 -0.03 20.96 -0.16
C SER A 139 -0.21 20.35 1.24
N LYS A 140 -1.38 20.55 1.86
CA LYS A 140 -1.69 19.94 3.16
C LYS A 140 -1.88 18.44 3.08
N LEU A 141 -2.50 17.93 2.01
CA LEU A 141 -2.66 16.49 1.78
C LEU A 141 -1.30 15.80 1.66
N LEU A 142 -0.35 16.43 0.94
CA LEU A 142 1.04 15.98 0.82
C LEU A 142 1.75 15.95 2.18
N GLU A 143 1.65 17.02 2.96
CA GLU A 143 2.27 17.08 4.30
C GLU A 143 1.71 16.00 5.24
N ILE A 144 0.38 15.80 5.23
CA ILE A 144 -0.26 14.74 6.01
C ILE A 144 0.25 13.36 5.57
N ARG A 145 0.26 13.10 4.25
CA ARG A 145 0.75 11.84 3.68
C ARG A 145 2.19 11.54 4.11
N ASP A 146 3.10 12.49 3.91
CA ASP A 146 4.51 12.28 4.21
C ASP A 146 4.74 12.04 5.72
N GLY A 147 3.99 12.76 6.57
CA GLY A 147 4.01 12.53 8.02
C GLY A 147 3.40 11.18 8.45
N ILE A 148 2.50 10.59 7.66
CA ILE A 148 2.00 9.22 7.87
C ILE A 148 3.10 8.22 7.51
N VAL A 149 3.68 8.33 6.31
CA VAL A 149 4.74 7.42 5.82
C VAL A 149 5.94 7.37 6.76
N GLU A 150 6.37 8.52 7.29
CA GLU A 150 7.51 8.58 8.23
C GLU A 150 7.24 7.89 9.58
N ARG A 151 5.98 7.86 10.03
CA ARG A 151 5.58 7.17 11.27
C ARG A 151 5.34 5.69 11.02
N GLU A 152 4.69 5.37 9.92
CA GLU A 152 4.34 4.01 9.52
C GLU A 152 5.59 3.16 9.27
N SER A 153 6.55 3.66 8.50
CA SER A 153 7.78 2.92 8.15
C SER A 153 8.53 2.32 9.37
N LYS A 154 8.53 3.01 10.51
CA LYS A 154 9.15 2.53 11.76
C LYS A 154 8.39 1.37 12.37
N LEU A 155 7.06 1.40 12.29
CA LEU A 155 6.19 0.34 12.79
C LEU A 155 6.21 -0.86 11.84
N ASP A 156 6.28 -0.60 10.53
CA ASP A 156 6.40 -1.63 9.51
C ASP A 156 7.69 -2.43 9.68
N GLU A 157 8.82 -1.73 9.83
CA GLU A 157 10.11 -2.37 10.08
C GLU A 157 10.09 -3.19 11.39
N ALA A 158 9.46 -2.66 12.45
CA ALA A 158 9.36 -3.37 13.72
C ALA A 158 8.54 -4.66 13.60
N PHE A 159 7.39 -4.62 12.92
CA PHE A 159 6.55 -5.78 12.68
C PHE A 159 7.23 -6.79 11.74
N TYR A 160 7.90 -6.33 10.68
CA TYR A 160 8.66 -7.18 9.76
C TYR A 160 9.70 -8.00 10.53
N ASN A 161 10.52 -7.31 11.32
CA ASN A 161 11.56 -7.93 12.12
C ASN A 161 10.97 -8.92 13.14
N ALA A 162 9.85 -8.57 13.78
CA ALA A 162 9.17 -9.47 14.70
C ALA A 162 8.63 -10.73 14.00
N GLN A 163 8.11 -10.61 12.77
CA GLN A 163 7.65 -11.75 11.97
C GLN A 163 8.81 -12.65 11.56
N GLN A 164 9.94 -12.08 11.11
CA GLN A 164 11.16 -12.83 10.77
C GLN A 164 11.75 -13.55 11.99
N GLU A 165 11.81 -12.88 13.14
CA GLU A 165 12.27 -13.48 14.40
C GLU A 165 11.38 -14.63 14.85
N PHE A 166 10.06 -14.43 14.81
CA PHE A 166 9.07 -15.45 15.16
C PHE A 166 9.20 -16.66 14.24
N ALA A 167 9.27 -16.44 12.93
CA ALA A 167 9.43 -17.51 11.96
C ALA A 167 10.72 -18.30 12.19
N THR A 168 11.85 -17.62 12.44
CA THR A 168 13.12 -18.27 12.75
C THR A 168 13.02 -19.13 14.02
N LYS A 169 12.44 -18.58 15.09
CA LYS A 169 12.27 -19.27 16.38
C LYS A 169 11.40 -20.51 16.26
N HIS A 170 10.37 -20.44 15.44
CA HIS A 170 9.37 -21.49 15.25
C HIS A 170 9.58 -22.34 13.98
N GLN A 171 10.73 -22.19 13.31
CA GLN A 171 11.12 -22.93 12.11
C GLN A 171 10.10 -22.83 10.96
N MET A 172 9.45 -21.68 10.83
CA MET A 172 8.49 -21.39 9.77
C MET A 172 9.22 -20.87 8.54
N THR A 173 8.76 -21.28 7.36
CA THR A 173 9.16 -20.65 6.10
C THR A 173 8.12 -19.61 5.74
N LEU A 174 8.57 -18.37 5.61
CA LEU A 174 7.78 -17.22 5.21
C LEU A 174 7.69 -17.16 3.68
N THR A 175 6.47 -17.13 3.14
CA THR A 175 6.16 -17.04 1.71
C THR A 175 5.29 -15.83 1.43
N GLU A 176 5.52 -15.17 0.31
CA GLU A 176 4.79 -13.97 -0.11
C GLU A 176 3.26 -14.13 -0.04
N ASN A 177 2.55 -13.08 0.37
CA ASN A 177 1.09 -13.07 0.36
C ASN A 177 0.57 -13.27 -1.08
N PRO A 178 -0.35 -14.19 -1.38
CA PRO A 178 -0.94 -14.30 -2.72
C PRO A 178 -1.65 -13.02 -3.18
N LYS A 179 -2.11 -12.17 -2.25
CA LYS A 179 -2.68 -10.83 -2.52
C LYS A 179 -1.66 -9.70 -2.43
N ALA A 180 -0.38 -10.01 -2.18
CA ALA A 180 0.71 -9.03 -2.11
C ALA A 180 0.67 -8.09 -3.29
N LYS A 181 0.60 -8.67 -4.49
CA LYS A 181 0.57 -7.92 -5.74
C LYS A 181 -0.70 -7.08 -5.88
N GLU A 182 -1.86 -7.58 -5.46
CA GLU A 182 -3.10 -6.79 -5.50
C GLU A 182 -3.01 -5.58 -4.56
N PHE A 183 -2.43 -5.77 -3.38
CA PHE A 183 -2.17 -4.69 -2.43
C PHE A 183 -1.13 -3.71 -2.98
N GLU A 184 0.00 -4.22 -3.46
CA GLU A 184 1.05 -3.43 -4.12
C GLU A 184 0.46 -2.63 -5.28
N ASP A 185 -0.24 -3.24 -6.23
CA ASP A 185 -0.86 -2.52 -7.36
C ASP A 185 -1.82 -1.41 -6.89
N ALA A 186 -2.55 -1.63 -5.78
CA ALA A 186 -3.52 -0.67 -5.25
C ALA A 186 -2.94 0.40 -4.30
N THR A 187 -1.71 0.24 -3.82
CA THR A 187 -1.10 1.13 -2.81
C THR A 187 0.37 1.50 -3.09
N SER A 188 1.03 0.94 -4.11
CA SER A 188 2.42 1.26 -4.49
C SER A 188 2.56 2.59 -5.24
N GLY A 189 1.47 3.31 -5.51
CA GLY A 189 1.60 4.64 -6.09
C GLY A 189 2.42 4.60 -7.39
N GLY A 190 1.98 3.80 -8.35
CA GLY A 190 2.29 4.01 -9.76
C GLY A 190 1.36 5.04 -10.41
N VAL A 191 0.66 5.89 -9.65
CA VAL A 191 0.38 7.32 -9.92
C VAL A 191 -0.54 7.71 -11.07
N TRP A 192 -0.41 7.07 -12.21
CA TRP A 192 -1.17 7.41 -13.38
C TRP A 192 -2.39 6.51 -13.35
N ALA A 193 -3.58 7.10 -13.39
CA ALA A 193 -4.79 6.34 -13.64
C ALA A 193 -4.65 5.55 -14.95
N ASP A 194 -5.36 4.43 -15.12
CA ASP A 194 -5.30 3.65 -16.36
C ASP A 194 -5.61 4.48 -17.61
N GLU A 195 -6.47 5.50 -17.46
CA GLU A 195 -6.74 6.51 -18.49
C GLU A 195 -5.48 7.33 -18.83
N GLU A 196 -4.73 7.80 -17.83
CA GLU A 196 -3.50 8.59 -18.00
C GLU A 196 -2.35 7.75 -18.57
N ARG A 197 -2.20 6.51 -18.12
CA ARG A 197 -1.27 5.53 -18.71
C ARG A 197 -1.59 5.25 -20.16
N SER A 198 -2.87 5.02 -20.46
CA SER A 198 -3.33 4.77 -21.83
C SER A 198 -3.06 5.97 -22.73
N ILE A 199 -3.31 7.19 -22.24
CA ILE A 199 -2.99 8.44 -22.94
C ILE A 199 -1.47 8.52 -23.21
N PHE A 200 -0.64 8.28 -22.20
CA PHE A 200 0.82 8.28 -22.37
C PHE A 200 1.28 7.31 -23.44
N LEU A 201 0.84 6.05 -23.33
CA LEU A 201 1.25 4.98 -24.22
C LEU A 201 0.78 5.26 -25.64
N GLU A 202 -0.46 5.73 -25.81
CA GLU A 202 -1.00 6.10 -27.11
C GLU A 202 -0.21 7.26 -27.74
N GLU A 203 0.03 8.35 -26.99
CA GLU A 203 0.78 9.51 -27.48
C GLU A 203 2.23 9.16 -27.81
N CYS A 204 2.89 8.41 -26.92
CA CYS A 204 4.27 7.96 -27.12
C CYS A 204 4.39 7.06 -28.36
N GLN A 205 3.52 6.05 -28.51
CA GLN A 205 3.55 5.13 -29.65
C GLN A 205 3.24 5.85 -30.96
N ASN A 206 2.25 6.76 -30.96
CA ASN A 206 1.91 7.59 -32.12
C ASN A 206 3.08 8.50 -32.53
N GLY A 207 3.86 9.01 -31.58
CA GLY A 207 5.08 9.79 -31.84
C GLY A 207 6.20 8.98 -32.50
N LEU A 208 6.18 7.65 -32.36
CA LEU A 208 7.19 6.73 -32.90
C LEU A 208 6.75 5.99 -34.16
N LYS A 209 5.52 6.20 -34.66
CA LYS A 209 4.95 5.47 -35.81
C LYS A 209 5.83 5.50 -37.09
N ASP A 210 6.62 6.56 -37.25
CA ASP A 210 7.51 6.77 -38.40
C ASP A 210 8.95 6.28 -38.14
N GLN A 211 9.20 5.62 -37.00
CA GLN A 211 10.51 5.08 -36.60
C GLN A 211 10.48 3.54 -36.59
N PRO A 212 10.60 2.88 -37.76
CA PRO A 212 10.40 1.44 -37.90
C PRO A 212 11.48 0.58 -37.21
N THR A 213 12.56 1.20 -36.71
CA THR A 213 13.65 0.52 -36.01
C THR A 213 13.43 0.45 -34.50
N ILE A 214 12.40 1.12 -33.98
CA ILE A 214 12.07 1.15 -32.55
C ILE A 214 10.80 0.32 -32.36
N ASP A 215 10.86 -0.63 -31.43
CA ASP A 215 9.66 -1.29 -30.93
C ASP A 215 8.92 -0.32 -30.00
N ALA A 216 7.92 0.37 -30.56
CA ALA A 216 7.22 1.44 -29.88
C ALA A 216 6.48 0.96 -28.60
N GLU A 217 5.93 -0.25 -28.61
CA GLU A 217 5.22 -0.80 -27.45
C GLU A 217 6.21 -1.07 -26.30
N LYS A 218 7.32 -1.76 -26.61
CA LYS A 218 8.37 -2.05 -25.61
C LYS A 218 9.01 -0.77 -25.06
N TYR A 219 9.34 0.18 -25.95
CA TYR A 219 9.96 1.45 -25.56
C TYR A 219 9.04 2.30 -24.69
N CYS A 220 7.79 2.51 -25.12
CA CYS A 220 6.86 3.38 -24.39
C CYS A 220 6.46 2.78 -23.03
N SER A 221 6.32 1.47 -22.94
CA SER A 221 6.07 0.80 -21.65
C SER A 221 7.25 0.99 -20.68
N CYS A 222 8.49 0.83 -21.17
CA CYS A 222 9.70 1.07 -20.37
C CYS A 222 9.81 2.54 -19.92
N MET A 223 9.50 3.48 -20.80
CA MET A 223 9.52 4.91 -20.45
C MET A 223 8.47 5.24 -19.40
N LEU A 224 7.25 4.72 -19.55
CA LEU A 224 6.19 4.92 -18.58
C LEU A 224 6.60 4.41 -17.19
N GLU A 225 7.16 3.20 -17.10
CA GLU A 225 7.63 2.64 -15.83
C GLU A 225 8.66 3.55 -15.14
N LYS A 226 9.65 4.05 -15.87
CA LYS A 226 10.66 4.98 -15.31
C LYS A 226 10.06 6.32 -14.89
N ILE A 227 9.13 6.84 -15.68
CA ILE A 227 8.44 8.10 -15.38
C ILE A 227 7.56 7.94 -14.14
N GLU A 228 6.83 6.84 -13.99
CA GLU A 228 5.97 6.59 -12.83
C GLU A 228 6.79 6.44 -11.54
N ILE A 229 8.00 5.89 -11.62
CA ILE A 229 8.93 5.79 -10.49
C ILE A 229 9.39 7.17 -10.01
N GLU A 230 9.75 8.06 -10.94
CA GLU A 230 10.40 9.34 -10.63
C GLU A 230 9.40 10.50 -10.50
N TYR A 231 8.26 10.38 -11.19
CA TYR A 231 7.15 11.34 -11.15
C TYR A 231 5.87 10.64 -10.73
N PRO A 232 5.69 10.51 -9.41
CA PRO A 232 4.44 10.10 -8.81
C PRO A 232 3.28 11.09 -8.93
N ASN A 233 3.26 11.96 -9.95
CA ASN A 233 2.05 12.62 -10.41
C ASN A 233 2.09 12.74 -11.96
N TYR A 234 0.99 12.43 -12.66
CA TYR A 234 0.88 12.64 -14.12
C TYR A 234 1.18 14.09 -14.51
N MET A 235 0.73 15.05 -13.70
CA MET A 235 0.96 16.47 -13.94
C MET A 235 2.40 16.88 -13.65
N ASP A 236 3.07 16.26 -12.67
CA ASP A 236 4.49 16.55 -12.39
C ASP A 236 5.39 16.03 -13.51
N ALA A 237 4.99 14.92 -14.13
CA ALA A 237 5.67 14.41 -15.31
C ALA A 237 5.60 15.37 -16.52
N GLN A 238 4.73 16.38 -16.52
CA GLN A 238 4.78 17.42 -17.54
C GLN A 238 6.02 18.32 -17.39
N ASN A 239 6.69 18.28 -16.24
CA ASN A 239 7.89 19.05 -15.94
C ASN A 239 9.19 18.26 -16.12
N ILE A 240 9.15 17.03 -16.64
CA ILE A 240 10.35 16.23 -16.89
C ILE A 240 11.32 17.05 -17.76
N SER A 241 12.57 17.16 -17.31
CA SER A 241 13.57 17.83 -18.11
C SER A 241 13.94 16.98 -19.32
N GLN A 242 14.33 17.63 -20.42
CA GLN A 242 14.83 16.91 -21.58
C GLN A 242 16.06 16.04 -21.26
N ALA A 243 16.84 16.42 -20.24
CA ALA A 243 18.01 15.66 -19.82
C ALA A 243 17.61 14.32 -19.20
N GLU A 244 16.65 14.33 -18.28
CA GLU A 244 16.10 13.13 -17.63
C GLU A 244 15.46 12.20 -18.67
N MET A 245 14.61 12.74 -19.56
CA MET A 245 14.00 11.94 -20.63
C MET A 245 15.04 11.28 -21.54
N ASN A 246 16.12 11.97 -21.88
CA ASN A 246 17.16 11.41 -22.74
C ASN A 246 17.95 10.30 -22.05
N GLU A 247 18.19 10.43 -20.74
CA GLU A 247 18.87 9.39 -19.95
C GLU A 247 18.06 8.08 -19.97
N TRP A 248 16.75 8.18 -19.72
CA TRP A 248 15.85 7.04 -19.72
C TRP A 248 15.65 6.44 -21.10
N ALA A 249 15.54 7.28 -22.14
CA ALA A 249 15.38 6.83 -23.52
C ALA A 249 16.55 5.94 -23.96
N VAL A 250 17.79 6.27 -23.59
CA VAL A 250 18.97 5.45 -23.91
C VAL A 250 18.87 4.06 -23.27
N ASP A 251 18.31 3.97 -22.08
CA ASP A 251 18.13 2.70 -21.39
C ASP A 251 17.00 1.86 -22.01
N CYS A 252 15.87 2.50 -22.35
CA CYS A 252 14.72 1.83 -22.95
C CYS A 252 14.91 1.40 -24.42
N LEU A 253 15.98 1.86 -25.09
CA LEU A 253 16.34 1.45 -26.44
C LEU A 253 17.24 0.20 -26.49
N LYS A 254 17.61 -0.38 -25.33
CA LYS A 254 18.41 -1.60 -25.23
C LYS A 254 17.56 -2.87 -25.37
#